data_AF-A0A920PJY5-F1
#
_entry.id   AF-A0A920PJY5-F1
#
_cell.length_a   1.000
_cell.length_b   1.000
_cell.length_c   1.000
_cell.angle_alpha   90.00
_cell.angle_beta   90.00
_cell.angle_gamma   90.00
#
_symmetry.space_group_name_H-M   'P 1'
#
loop_
_entity.id
_entity.type
_entity.pdbx_description
1 polymer ?
#
loop_
_entity_poly.entity_id
_entity_poly.type
_entity_poly.pdbx_seq_one_letter_code
_entity_poly.pdbx_strand_id
1 'polypeptide(L)'
;MGNTVVSSWNDFDPLKHVFVGRADFTCIPPTEPATEAKIPEDSDMRGMWGPRPLETVERANYQLDTLAGLLESRGVRVDRPEPLQWNQAVMTPDFSTGSSFGCMPPRDVLLTVGKEILSAPMSFRCRFWEYLAYHSLMQKYFDEDPEFRWEQAPKGPD
;
A
#
# COMPACT_ATOMS: atom_id res chain seq x y z
N MET A 1 9.91 22.68 -7.83
CA MET A 1 10.22 21.27 -7.45
C MET A 1 10.75 20.61 -8.71
N GLY A 2 11.86 19.86 -8.62
CA GLY A 2 12.38 19.13 -9.78
C GLY A 2 11.44 17.99 -10.19
N ASN A 3 11.52 17.56 -11.44
CA ASN A 3 10.77 16.40 -11.95
C ASN A 3 11.07 15.16 -11.08
N THR A 4 10.09 14.26 -10.93
CA THR A 4 10.33 12.97 -10.29
C THR A 4 11.39 12.19 -11.09
N VAL A 5 12.26 11.47 -10.37
CA VAL A 5 13.18 10.49 -10.93
C VAL A 5 13.05 9.21 -10.11
N VAL A 6 12.75 8.09 -10.76
CA VAL A 6 12.68 6.77 -10.14
C VAL A 6 14.04 6.12 -10.27
N SER A 7 14.74 5.92 -9.15
CA SER A 7 16.02 5.21 -9.12
C SER A 7 16.33 4.72 -7.72
N SER A 8 16.26 3.40 -7.49
CA SER A 8 16.68 2.78 -6.23
C SER A 8 17.26 1.40 -6.47
N TRP A 9 18.51 1.16 -6.05
CA TRP A 9 19.22 -0.11 -6.28
C TRP A 9 19.47 -0.92 -5.01
N ASN A 10 19.34 -0.29 -3.84
CA ASN A 10 19.57 -0.90 -2.53
C ASN A 10 18.82 -0.14 -1.44
N ASP A 11 18.92 -0.63 -0.20
CA ASP A 11 18.18 -0.12 0.95
C ASP A 11 18.98 0.86 1.84
N PHE A 12 20.20 1.25 1.45
CA PHE A 12 21.13 1.98 2.33
C PHE A 12 21.75 3.24 1.74
N ASP A 13 21.66 3.45 0.42
CA ASP A 13 22.04 4.72 -0.18
C ASP A 13 21.19 5.88 0.36
N PRO A 14 21.70 7.13 0.33
CA PRO A 14 20.98 8.28 0.84
C PRO A 14 19.57 8.44 0.23
N LEU A 15 18.54 8.36 1.09
CA LEU A 15 17.15 8.47 0.70
C LEU A 15 16.82 9.88 0.19
N LYS A 16 16.16 9.98 -0.97
CA LYS A 16 15.74 11.26 -1.58
C LYS A 16 14.24 11.41 -1.71
N HIS A 17 13.53 10.30 -1.92
CA HIS A 17 12.11 10.27 -2.19
C HIS A 17 11.53 8.95 -1.68
N VAL A 18 10.40 9.00 -0.97
CA VAL A 18 9.76 7.82 -0.39
C VAL A 18 8.24 7.94 -0.39
N PHE A 19 7.56 6.79 -0.41
CA PHE A 19 6.14 6.68 -0.09
C PHE A 19 5.93 6.40 1.39
N VAL A 20 5.05 7.16 2.02
CA VAL A 20 4.53 6.87 3.36
C VAL A 20 3.05 6.54 3.24
N GLY A 21 2.63 5.39 3.77
CA GLY A 21 1.25 4.93 3.66
C GLY A 21 0.24 5.76 4.47
N ARG A 22 -1.02 5.32 4.44
CA ARG A 22 -2.14 5.91 5.16
C ARG A 22 -2.97 4.83 5.85
N ALA A 23 -3.49 5.13 7.04
CA ALA A 23 -4.37 4.23 7.78
C ALA A 23 -5.86 4.42 7.42
N ASP A 24 -6.18 5.45 6.63
CA ASP A 24 -7.53 5.81 6.21
C ASP A 24 -8.33 4.62 5.68
N PHE A 25 -9.56 4.48 6.19
CA PHE A 25 -10.54 3.46 5.84
C PHE A 25 -10.10 2.00 6.03
N THR A 26 -8.94 1.75 6.66
CA THR A 26 -8.36 0.40 6.80
C THR A 26 -9.36 -0.55 7.45
N CYS A 27 -9.45 -1.76 6.91
CA CYS A 27 -10.29 -2.82 7.43
C CYS A 27 -9.45 -3.96 8.02
N ILE A 28 -10.04 -4.68 8.97
CA ILE A 28 -9.62 -6.02 9.35
C ILE A 28 -10.18 -6.95 8.25
N PRO A 29 -9.32 -7.63 7.48
CA PRO A 29 -9.75 -8.34 6.28
C PRO A 29 -10.61 -9.56 6.64
N PRO A 30 -11.60 -9.92 5.82
CA PRO A 30 -12.39 -11.14 6.00
C PRO A 30 -11.50 -12.39 6.13
N THR A 31 -12.04 -13.42 6.78
CA THR A 31 -11.34 -14.68 6.93
C THR A 31 -11.17 -15.38 5.59
N GLU A 32 -9.95 -15.84 5.30
CA GLU A 32 -9.59 -16.68 4.16
C GLU A 32 -8.39 -17.55 4.57
N PRO A 33 -8.12 -18.67 3.88
CA PRO A 33 -6.99 -19.54 4.23
C PRO A 33 -5.65 -18.79 4.36
N ALA A 34 -5.43 -17.77 3.52
CA ALA A 34 -4.22 -16.96 3.53
C ALA A 34 -4.12 -16.01 4.76
N THR A 35 -5.25 -15.44 5.22
CA THR A 35 -5.27 -14.54 6.39
C THR A 35 -5.27 -15.32 7.70
N GLU A 36 -5.99 -16.44 7.79
CA GLU A 36 -6.04 -17.29 8.99
C GLU A 36 -4.67 -17.81 9.41
N ALA A 37 -3.84 -18.20 8.43
CA ALA A 37 -2.48 -18.67 8.67
C ALA A 37 -1.54 -17.59 9.25
N LYS A 38 -1.95 -16.31 9.27
CA LYS A 38 -1.14 -15.17 9.75
C LYS A 38 -1.66 -14.55 11.04
N ILE A 39 -2.84 -14.92 11.51
CA ILE A 39 -3.42 -14.38 12.75
C ILE A 39 -3.06 -15.34 13.90
N PRO A 40 -2.30 -14.88 14.92
CA PRO A 40 -2.01 -15.68 16.11
C PRO A 40 -3.30 -16.22 16.77
N GLU A 41 -3.23 -17.41 17.37
CA GLU A 41 -4.38 -18.02 18.07
C GLU A 41 -4.90 -17.16 19.22
N ASP A 42 -4.01 -16.41 19.86
CA ASP A 42 -4.26 -15.51 21.00
C ASP A 42 -4.50 -14.05 20.59
N SER A 43 -4.66 -13.76 19.30
CA SER A 43 -4.93 -12.39 18.84
C SER A 43 -6.33 -11.91 19.24
N ASP A 44 -6.39 -10.72 19.82
CA ASP A 44 -7.60 -9.95 20.12
C ASP A 44 -8.43 -9.60 18.88
N MET A 45 -7.80 -9.58 17.70
CA MET A 45 -8.45 -9.32 16.41
C MET A 45 -9.05 -10.59 15.78
N ARG A 46 -8.83 -11.77 16.36
CA ARG A 46 -9.34 -13.02 15.82
C ARG A 46 -10.88 -13.02 15.86
N GLY A 47 -11.51 -13.23 14.71
CA GLY A 47 -12.97 -13.16 14.58
C GLY A 47 -13.54 -11.75 14.44
N MET A 48 -12.69 -10.72 14.28
CA MET A 48 -13.10 -9.37 13.92
C MET A 48 -12.90 -9.13 12.42
N TRP A 49 -13.83 -8.43 11.78
CA TRP A 49 -13.78 -8.09 10.36
C TRP A 49 -14.42 -6.72 10.10
N GLY A 50 -14.03 -6.06 9.02
CA GLY A 50 -14.56 -4.74 8.63
C GLY A 50 -13.74 -3.57 9.16
N PRO A 51 -14.28 -2.34 9.21
CA PRO A 51 -13.51 -1.14 9.52
C PRO A 51 -12.79 -1.22 10.87
N ARG A 52 -11.53 -0.75 10.91
CA ARG A 52 -10.83 -0.56 12.19
C ARG A 52 -11.49 0.56 13.01
N PRO A 53 -11.43 0.49 14.36
CA PRO A 53 -11.95 1.56 15.21
C PRO A 53 -11.31 2.91 14.86
N LEU A 54 -12.12 3.96 14.78
CA LEU A 54 -11.69 5.30 14.35
C LEU A 54 -10.49 5.80 15.17
N GLU A 55 -10.52 5.64 16.50
CA GLU A 55 -9.41 6.05 17.38
C GLU A 55 -8.07 5.41 16.95
N THR A 56 -8.08 4.13 16.57
CA THR A 56 -6.84 3.44 16.14
C THR A 56 -6.34 3.96 14.80
N VAL A 57 -7.25 4.30 13.88
CA VAL A 57 -6.93 4.90 12.58
C VAL A 57 -6.34 6.29 12.76
N GLU A 58 -6.95 7.13 13.60
CA GLU A 58 -6.48 8.49 13.89
C GLU A 58 -5.09 8.48 14.54
N ARG A 59 -4.87 7.60 15.52
CA ARG A 59 -3.56 7.44 16.17
C ARG A 59 -2.48 6.94 15.19
N ALA A 60 -2.82 6.01 14.32
CA ALA A 60 -1.89 5.53 13.29
C ALA A 60 -1.55 6.63 12.28
N ASN A 61 -2.54 7.39 11.82
CA ASN A 61 -2.31 8.53 10.92
C ASN A 61 -1.47 9.62 11.58
N TYR A 62 -1.68 9.93 12.86
CA TYR A 62 -0.81 10.86 13.59
C TYR A 62 0.66 10.42 13.55
N GLN A 63 0.93 9.11 13.76
CA GLN A 63 2.29 8.57 13.69
C GLN A 63 2.86 8.61 12.26
N LEU A 64 2.08 8.24 11.25
CA LEU A 64 2.48 8.25 9.84
C LEU A 64 2.75 9.68 9.34
N ASP A 65 1.93 10.64 9.73
CA ASP A 65 2.10 12.05 9.36
C ASP A 65 3.31 12.66 10.08
N THR A 66 3.55 12.29 11.34
CA THR A 66 4.76 12.67 12.07
C THR A 66 6.01 12.11 11.38
N LEU A 67 5.98 10.85 10.93
CA LEU A 67 7.08 10.25 10.17
C LEU A 67 7.31 10.97 8.84
N ALA A 68 6.24 11.28 8.10
CA ALA A 68 6.33 12.03 6.85
C ALA A 68 6.99 13.40 7.07
N GLY A 69 6.51 14.17 8.06
CA GLY A 69 7.10 15.47 8.39
C GLY A 69 8.56 15.40 8.84
N LEU A 70 8.94 14.33 9.55
CA LEU A 70 10.32 14.08 9.98
C LEU A 70 11.28 13.79 8.81
N LEU A 71 10.78 13.12 7.77
CA LEU A 71 11.53 12.84 6.54
C LEU A 71 11.65 14.11 5.69
N GLU A 72 10.56 14.85 5.54
CA GLU A 72 10.54 16.14 4.85
C GLU A 72 11.50 17.15 5.50
N SER A 73 11.54 17.20 6.83
CA SER A 73 12.47 18.07 7.57
C SER A 73 13.95 17.70 7.35
N ARG A 74 14.23 16.51 6.81
CA ARG A 74 15.57 16.04 6.42
C ARG A 74 15.83 16.21 4.91
N GLY A 75 14.93 16.87 4.18
CA GLY A 75 15.05 17.10 2.75
C GLY A 75 14.65 15.91 1.88
N VAL A 76 14.00 14.88 2.45
CA VAL A 76 13.43 13.76 1.71
C VAL A 76 12.05 14.18 1.19
N ARG A 77 11.79 14.03 -0.12
CA ARG A 77 10.43 14.19 -0.65
C ARG A 77 9.54 13.03 -0.18
N VAL A 78 8.34 13.33 0.28
CA VAL A 78 7.37 12.31 0.69
C VAL A 78 6.10 12.45 -0.14
N ASP A 79 5.77 11.40 -0.88
CA ASP A 79 4.49 11.27 -1.57
C ASP A 79 3.61 10.25 -0.80
N ARG A 80 2.28 10.39 -0.84
CA ARG A 80 1.33 9.59 -0.05
C ARG A 80 0.28 8.97 -0.97
N PRO A 81 -0.15 7.71 -0.74
CA PRO A 81 -1.20 7.09 -1.54
C PRO A 81 -2.55 7.79 -1.36
N GLU A 82 -3.45 7.55 -2.32
CA GLU A 82 -4.85 7.96 -2.29
C GLU A 82 -5.71 6.78 -1.78
N PRO A 83 -6.22 6.83 -0.53
CA PRO A 83 -6.96 5.73 0.05
C PRO A 83 -8.26 5.45 -0.71
N LEU A 84 -8.56 4.18 -0.94
CA LEU A 84 -9.86 3.75 -1.44
C LEU A 84 -10.84 3.56 -0.27
N GLN A 85 -12.13 3.43 -0.59
CA GLN A 85 -13.11 2.93 0.37
C GLN A 85 -12.93 1.41 0.54
N TRP A 86 -12.03 1.01 1.44
CA TRP A 86 -11.64 -0.40 1.60
C TRP A 86 -12.77 -1.29 2.12
N ASN A 87 -13.81 -0.72 2.75
CA ASN A 87 -14.98 -1.44 3.24
C ASN A 87 -16.04 -1.74 2.14
N GLN A 88 -15.60 -1.87 0.89
CA GLN A 88 -16.46 -2.25 -0.23
C GLN A 88 -16.19 -3.71 -0.60
N ALA A 89 -17.28 -4.45 -0.84
CA ALA A 89 -17.18 -5.82 -1.32
C ALA A 89 -16.63 -5.84 -2.75
N VAL A 90 -15.81 -6.85 -3.03
CA VAL A 90 -15.22 -7.11 -4.34
C VAL A 90 -15.66 -8.49 -4.80
N MET A 91 -16.02 -8.60 -6.07
CA MET A 91 -16.36 -9.86 -6.71
C MET A 91 -15.63 -9.96 -8.05
N THR A 92 -14.93 -11.06 -8.25
CA THR A 92 -14.34 -11.49 -9.51
C THR A 92 -15.01 -12.81 -9.94
N PRO A 93 -14.73 -13.34 -11.14
CA PRO A 93 -15.20 -14.68 -11.51
C PRO A 93 -14.70 -15.80 -10.59
N ASP A 94 -13.53 -15.62 -9.96
CA ASP A 94 -12.86 -16.65 -9.16
C ASP A 94 -13.13 -16.53 -7.66
N PHE A 95 -13.35 -15.31 -7.16
CA PHE A 95 -13.55 -15.08 -5.73
C PHE A 95 -14.47 -13.90 -5.38
N SER A 96 -14.87 -13.85 -4.11
CA SER A 96 -15.45 -12.66 -3.51
C SER A 96 -14.84 -12.39 -2.14
N THR A 97 -14.77 -11.12 -1.75
CA THR A 97 -14.37 -10.67 -0.41
C THR A 97 -15.26 -9.53 0.04
N GLY A 98 -15.64 -9.53 1.32
CA GLY A 98 -16.54 -8.50 1.89
C GLY A 98 -15.88 -7.13 2.05
N SER A 99 -14.56 -7.09 2.16
CA SER A 99 -13.77 -5.84 2.17
C SER A 99 -12.37 -6.09 1.62
N SER A 100 -11.70 -4.99 1.26
CA SER A 100 -10.26 -4.96 1.05
C SER A 100 -9.53 -4.65 2.37
N PHE A 101 -8.21 -4.48 2.32
CA PHE A 101 -7.37 -4.27 3.51
C PHE A 101 -7.05 -2.78 3.78
N GLY A 102 -6.08 -2.20 3.05
CA GLY A 102 -5.67 -0.81 3.25
C GLY A 102 -4.47 -0.41 2.38
N CYS A 103 -3.89 0.77 2.63
CA CYS A 103 -2.70 1.26 1.92
C CYS A 103 -1.57 1.73 2.86
N MET A 104 -1.59 1.28 4.12
CA MET A 104 -0.55 1.64 5.09
C MET A 104 0.84 1.05 4.74
N PRO A 105 0.96 -0.18 4.17
CA PRO A 105 2.26 -0.75 3.83
C PRO A 105 2.55 -0.70 2.30
N PRO A 106 3.01 0.43 1.73
CA PRO A 106 3.45 0.49 0.32
C PRO A 106 4.45 -0.60 -0.06
N ARG A 107 5.33 -0.98 0.88
CA ARG A 107 6.39 -1.97 0.69
C ARG A 107 5.88 -3.35 0.29
N ASP A 108 4.67 -3.71 0.71
CA ASP A 108 4.08 -5.00 0.38
C ASP A 108 3.61 -5.05 -1.08
N VAL A 109 3.23 -3.90 -1.63
CA VAL A 109 2.56 -3.78 -2.93
C VAL A 109 3.52 -3.36 -4.02
N LEU A 110 4.51 -2.53 -3.70
CA LEU A 110 5.42 -1.93 -4.67
C LEU A 110 6.88 -2.31 -4.37
N LEU A 111 7.58 -2.75 -5.41
CA LEU A 111 9.02 -2.98 -5.40
C LEU A 111 9.71 -2.06 -6.40
N THR A 112 10.68 -1.27 -5.95
CA THR A 112 11.51 -0.44 -6.83
C THR A 112 12.83 -1.14 -7.13
N VAL A 113 13.17 -1.31 -8.41
CA VAL A 113 14.46 -1.88 -8.87
C VAL A 113 15.03 -1.00 -9.97
N GLY A 114 16.07 -0.23 -9.65
CA GLY A 114 16.62 0.78 -10.55
C GLY A 114 15.52 1.77 -10.95
N LYS A 115 15.27 1.89 -12.26
CA LYS A 115 14.28 2.81 -12.85
C LYS A 115 12.89 2.19 -13.00
N GLU A 116 12.60 1.13 -12.26
CA GLU A 116 11.36 0.38 -12.39
C GLU A 116 10.64 0.31 -11.05
N ILE A 117 9.31 0.42 -11.09
CA ILE A 117 8.43 0.10 -9.96
C ILE A 117 7.50 -1.00 -10.44
N LEU A 118 7.66 -2.18 -9.83
CA LEU A 118 6.85 -3.35 -10.05
C LEU A 118 5.77 -3.43 -8.98
N SER A 119 4.52 -3.56 -9.41
CA SER A 119 3.39 -3.87 -8.53
C SER A 119 3.28 -5.38 -8.32
N ALA A 120 3.36 -5.82 -7.07
CA ALA A 120 3.25 -7.22 -6.69
C ALA A 120 1.84 -7.79 -7.01
N PRO A 121 1.73 -9.10 -7.30
CA PRO A 121 0.44 -9.70 -7.62
C PRO A 121 -0.48 -9.76 -6.41
N MET A 122 0.11 -9.82 -5.21
CA MET A 122 -0.53 -10.18 -3.93
C MET A 122 -1.06 -11.61 -3.93
N SER A 123 -1.36 -12.15 -2.75
CA SER A 123 -1.87 -13.52 -2.57
C SER A 123 -3.05 -13.61 -1.59
N PHE A 124 -3.58 -12.45 -1.20
CA PHE A 124 -4.69 -12.30 -0.27
C PHE A 124 -5.80 -11.63 -1.07
N ARG A 125 -7.01 -12.18 -1.08
CA ARG A 125 -8.11 -11.64 -1.89
C ARG A 125 -8.45 -10.21 -1.49
N CYS A 126 -8.37 -9.91 -0.20
CA CYS A 126 -8.55 -8.56 0.36
C CYS A 126 -7.46 -7.54 -0.08
N ARG A 127 -6.38 -7.99 -0.72
CA ARG A 127 -5.28 -7.14 -1.18
C ARG A 127 -5.20 -7.00 -2.71
N PHE A 128 -6.11 -7.66 -3.44
CA PHE A 128 -6.06 -7.77 -4.90
C PHE A 128 -6.00 -6.41 -5.60
N TRP A 129 -6.74 -5.41 -5.11
CA TRP A 129 -6.87 -4.08 -5.71
C TRP A 129 -6.05 -2.98 -4.98
N GLU A 130 -5.18 -3.32 -4.03
CA GLU A 130 -4.43 -2.31 -3.25
C GLU A 130 -3.56 -1.39 -4.10
N TYR A 131 -3.04 -1.89 -5.23
CA TYR A 131 -2.20 -1.12 -6.15
C TYR A 131 -2.91 0.12 -6.69
N LEU A 132 -4.25 0.12 -6.74
CA LEU A 132 -5.04 1.26 -7.23
C LEU A 132 -4.84 2.53 -6.37
N ALA A 133 -4.55 2.39 -5.08
CA ALA A 133 -4.25 3.54 -4.22
C ALA A 133 -2.96 4.28 -4.60
N TYR A 134 -2.12 3.68 -5.44
CA TYR A 134 -0.88 4.25 -5.94
C TYR A 134 -0.97 4.67 -7.40
N HIS A 135 -2.08 4.39 -8.10
CA HIS A 135 -2.20 4.59 -9.55
C HIS A 135 -1.97 6.04 -9.96
N SER A 136 -2.54 7.01 -9.22
CA SER A 136 -2.33 8.45 -9.48
C SER A 136 -0.85 8.85 -9.38
N LEU A 137 -0.09 8.25 -8.46
CA LEU A 137 1.35 8.49 -8.31
C LEU A 137 2.15 7.81 -9.42
N MET A 138 1.81 6.56 -9.78
CA MET A 138 2.48 5.85 -10.87
C MET A 138 2.29 6.58 -12.20
N GLN A 139 1.07 7.05 -12.49
CA GLN A 139 0.80 7.85 -13.69
C GLN A 139 1.63 9.13 -13.70
N LYS A 140 1.63 9.88 -12.59
CA LYS A 140 2.45 11.10 -12.46
C LYS A 140 3.93 10.81 -12.72
N TYR A 141 4.46 9.71 -12.19
CA TYR A 141 5.88 9.39 -12.34
C TYR A 141 6.21 8.97 -13.75
N PHE A 142 5.29 8.26 -14.41
CA PHE A 142 5.40 7.87 -15.81
C PHE A 142 5.43 9.09 -16.74
N ASP A 143 4.66 10.12 -16.42
CA ASP A 143 4.63 11.35 -17.19
C ASP A 143 5.87 12.26 -16.92
N GLU A 144 6.41 12.22 -15.69
CA GLU A 144 7.52 13.08 -15.26
C GLU A 144 8.93 12.51 -15.54
N ASP A 145 9.09 11.18 -15.54
CA ASP A 145 10.37 10.49 -15.74
C ASP A 145 10.34 9.63 -17.02
N PRO A 146 10.97 10.09 -18.13
CA PRO A 146 11.00 9.36 -19.39
C PRO A 146 11.69 7.99 -19.35
N GLU A 147 12.47 7.70 -18.30
CA GLU A 147 13.16 6.42 -18.13
C GLU A 147 12.47 5.49 -17.12
N PHE A 148 11.39 5.96 -16.49
CA PHE A 148 10.63 5.15 -15.54
C PHE A 148 9.83 4.05 -16.26
N ARG A 149 9.96 2.83 -15.74
CA ARG A 149 9.21 1.66 -16.17
C ARG A 149 8.19 1.29 -15.10
N TRP A 150 6.92 1.41 -15.44
CA TRP A 150 5.81 1.01 -14.58
C TRP A 150 5.32 -0.37 -14.99
N GLU A 151 5.49 -1.36 -14.11
CA GLU A 151 5.14 -2.75 -14.40
C GLU A 151 4.17 -3.32 -13.36
N GLN A 152 3.35 -4.27 -13.81
CA GLN A 152 2.40 -5.02 -12.99
C GLN A 152 2.66 -6.50 -13.17
N ALA A 153 3.03 -7.19 -12.09
CA ALA A 153 3.16 -8.64 -12.11
C ALA A 153 1.79 -9.30 -12.42
N PRO A 154 1.77 -10.49 -13.06
CA PRO A 154 0.53 -11.18 -13.39
C PRO A 154 -0.33 -11.43 -12.14
N LYS A 155 -1.57 -10.94 -12.17
CA LYS A 155 -2.55 -11.17 -11.09
C LYS A 155 -3.02 -12.63 -11.14
N GLY A 156 -2.87 -13.35 -10.02
CA GLY A 156 -3.31 -14.74 -9.88
C GLY A 156 -4.82 -14.88 -9.65
N PRO A 157 -5.42 -16.05 -9.90
CA PRO A 157 -6.86 -16.29 -9.81
C PRO A 157 -7.38 -16.68 -8.40
N ASP A 158 -6.70 -16.31 -7.31
CA ASP A 158 -6.91 -16.84 -5.92
C ASP A 158 -8.34 -17.24 -5.50
#